data_AF-A0A421B4N1-F1
#
_entry.id   AF-A0A421B4N1-F1
#
_cell.length_a   1.000
_cell.length_b   1.000
_cell.length_c   1.000
_cell.angle_alpha   90.00
_cell.angle_beta   90.00
_cell.angle_gamma   90.00
#
_symmetry.space_group_name_H-M   'P 1'
#
loop_
_entity.id
_entity.type
_entity.pdbx_description
1 polymer ?
#
loop_
_entity_poly.entity_id
_entity_poly.type
_entity_poly.pdbx_seq_one_letter_code
_entity_poly.pdbx_strand_id
1 'polypeptide(L)'
;MGESERGESAPRQRVSYWCANGHESRPSFALEAEKPESWDCPRCGLPAGLDEQAPPKAPRNEPYKTHLAYVKERRSDADGEAILAEALAKLRARREG
;
A
#
# COMPACT_ATOMS: atom_id res chain seq x y z
N MET A 1 29.83 30.32 -6.48
CA MET A 1 30.03 30.63 -7.92
C MET A 1 29.77 29.34 -8.69
N GLY A 2 28.60 29.18 -9.31
CA GLY A 2 28.22 27.92 -9.99
C GLY A 2 26.73 27.75 -10.30
N GLU A 3 25.86 28.63 -9.80
CA GLU A 3 24.41 28.60 -10.10
C GLU A 3 24.01 29.50 -11.27
N SER A 4 24.84 30.48 -11.63
CA SER A 4 24.56 31.52 -12.63
C SER A 4 24.81 31.10 -14.09
N GLU A 5 25.26 29.85 -14.33
CA GLU A 5 25.54 29.31 -15.68
C GLU A 5 24.58 28.19 -16.09
N ARG A 6 23.50 27.97 -15.31
CA ARG A 6 22.43 27.08 -15.76
C ARG A 6 21.65 27.85 -16.83
N GLY A 7 21.71 27.39 -18.08
CA GLY A 7 20.98 27.99 -19.20
C GLY A 7 19.48 28.16 -18.94
N GLU A 8 18.77 28.77 -19.88
CA GLU A 8 17.35 29.09 -19.70
C GLU A 8 16.53 27.84 -19.36
N SER A 9 15.68 27.95 -18.33
CA SER A 9 14.85 26.83 -17.91
C SER A 9 13.83 26.52 -18.99
N ALA A 10 13.71 25.23 -19.36
CA ALA A 10 12.68 24.79 -20.29
C ALA A 10 11.28 25.23 -19.82
N PRO A 11 10.38 25.59 -20.73
CA PRO A 11 9.06 26.04 -20.37
C PRO A 11 8.27 24.90 -19.70
N ARG A 12 7.48 25.24 -18.66
CA ARG A 12 6.83 24.25 -17.77
C ARG A 12 5.32 24.48 -17.67
N GLN A 13 4.59 23.41 -17.41
CA GLN A 13 3.16 23.41 -17.06
C GLN A 13 2.94 22.74 -15.72
N ARG A 14 1.94 23.22 -14.97
CA ARG A 14 1.42 22.53 -13.79
C ARG A 14 0.24 21.66 -14.19
N VAL A 15 0.23 20.43 -13.70
CA VAL A 15 -0.82 19.44 -13.97
C VAL A 15 -1.42 19.03 -12.65
N SER A 16 -2.74 19.08 -12.53
CA SER A 16 -3.44 18.69 -11.31
C SER A 16 -3.76 17.20 -11.33
N TYR A 17 -3.54 16.54 -10.20
CA TYR A 17 -3.90 15.15 -9.94
C TYR A 17 -4.67 15.05 -8.62
N TRP A 18 -5.73 14.25 -8.58
CA TRP A 18 -6.59 14.06 -7.43
C TRP A 18 -6.59 12.60 -6.98
N CYS A 19 -6.35 12.37 -5.68
CA CYS A 19 -6.46 11.02 -5.10
C CYS A 19 -7.84 10.78 -4.49
N ALA A 20 -8.14 9.51 -4.17
CA ALA A 20 -9.41 9.10 -3.57
C ALA A 20 -9.77 9.80 -2.24
N ASN A 21 -8.79 10.41 -1.56
CA ASN A 21 -9.01 11.20 -0.34
C ASN A 21 -9.29 12.69 -0.61
N GLY A 22 -9.42 13.11 -1.87
CA GLY A 22 -9.69 14.50 -2.25
C GLY A 22 -8.46 15.43 -2.18
N HIS A 23 -7.24 14.89 -2.11
CA HIS A 23 -6.05 15.72 -2.18
C HIS A 23 -5.69 16.06 -3.63
N GLU A 24 -5.58 17.35 -3.94
CA GLU A 24 -4.98 17.83 -5.18
C GLU A 24 -3.45 17.90 -5.07
N SER A 25 -2.74 17.36 -6.07
CA SER A 25 -1.29 17.47 -6.25
C SER A 25 -1.03 18.20 -7.57
N ARG A 26 -0.14 19.20 -7.58
CA ARG A 26 0.14 20.03 -8.78
C ARG A 26 1.61 19.99 -9.22
N PRO A 27 2.16 18.82 -9.57
CA PRO A 27 3.52 18.70 -10.11
C PRO A 27 3.72 19.55 -11.37
N SER A 28 4.98 19.97 -11.58
CA SER A 28 5.38 20.80 -12.72
C SER A 28 6.21 19.99 -13.71
N PHE A 29 5.70 19.84 -14.94
CA PHE A 29 6.34 19.12 -16.04
C PHE A 29 6.86 20.10 -17.10
N ALA A 30 7.87 19.69 -17.87
CA ALA A 30 8.22 20.42 -19.09
C ALA A 30 7.02 20.42 -20.06
N LEU A 31 6.90 21.46 -20.90
CA LEU A 31 5.79 21.54 -21.86
C LEU A 31 5.78 20.38 -22.87
N GLU A 32 6.96 19.93 -23.28
CA GLU A 32 7.18 18.85 -24.23
C GLU A 32 7.13 17.43 -23.60
N ALA A 33 7.06 17.33 -22.27
CA ALA A 33 7.01 16.05 -21.59
C ALA A 33 5.61 15.44 -21.67
N GLU A 34 5.58 14.13 -21.93
CA GLU A 34 4.35 13.34 -21.75
C GLU A 34 3.99 13.29 -20.26
N LYS A 35 2.72 13.57 -19.96
CA LYS A 35 2.21 13.62 -18.59
C LYS A 35 1.76 12.21 -18.21
N PRO A 36 2.17 11.67 -17.05
CA PRO A 36 1.69 10.37 -16.61
C PRO A 36 0.19 10.42 -16.31
N GLU A 37 -0.52 9.32 -16.50
CA GLU A 37 -1.94 9.23 -16.15
C GLU A 37 -2.18 9.18 -14.63
N SER A 38 -1.18 8.68 -13.89
CA SER A 38 -1.20 8.56 -12.43
C SER A 38 -0.02 9.27 -11.78
N TRP A 39 -0.25 9.83 -10.60
CA TRP A 39 0.75 10.46 -9.76
C TRP A 39 0.63 9.99 -8.31
N ASP A 40 1.73 9.81 -7.59
CA ASP A 40 1.68 9.50 -6.16
C ASP A 40 1.32 10.74 -5.34
N CYS A 41 0.24 10.66 -4.56
CA CYS A 41 -0.16 11.75 -3.70
C CYS A 41 0.89 11.94 -2.58
N PRO A 42 1.57 13.09 -2.49
CA PRO A 42 2.63 13.32 -1.51
C PRO A 42 2.12 13.38 -0.06
N ARG A 43 0.79 13.50 0.13
CA ARG A 43 0.17 13.54 1.47
C ARG A 43 -0.23 12.19 2.03
N CYS A 44 -0.59 11.23 1.18
CA CYS A 44 -1.14 9.95 1.65
C CYS A 44 -0.60 8.71 0.94
N GLY A 45 0.24 8.88 -0.09
CA GLY A 45 0.82 7.77 -0.85
C GLY A 45 -0.18 7.01 -1.72
N LEU A 46 -1.44 7.44 -1.79
CA LEU A 46 -2.41 6.87 -2.72
C LEU A 46 -2.14 7.37 -4.14
N PRO A 47 -2.47 6.55 -5.16
CA PRO A 47 -2.47 7.03 -6.54
C PRO A 47 -3.47 8.20 -6.67
N ALA A 48 -3.11 9.15 -7.53
CA ALA A 48 -3.89 10.31 -7.91
C ALA A 48 -4.00 10.34 -9.45
N GLY A 49 -5.15 10.72 -9.99
CA GLY A 49 -5.43 10.74 -11.43
C GLY A 49 -5.80 12.15 -11.90
N LEU A 50 -5.91 12.32 -13.22
CA LEU A 50 -6.17 13.62 -13.85
C LEU A 50 -7.64 14.11 -13.72
N ASP A 51 -8.56 13.24 -13.31
CA ASP A 51 -9.97 13.58 -13.11
C ASP A 51 -10.29 13.69 -11.60
N GLU A 52 -10.72 14.87 -11.18
CA GLU A 52 -11.17 15.14 -9.80
C GLU A 52 -12.40 14.31 -9.40
N GLN A 53 -13.32 14.08 -10.33
CA GLN A 53 -14.59 13.42 -10.07
C GLN A 53 -14.45 11.89 -10.15
N ALA A 54 -13.38 11.39 -10.76
CA ALA A 54 -13.07 9.97 -10.90
C ALA A 54 -11.61 9.64 -10.51
N PRO A 55 -11.20 9.89 -9.25
CA PRO A 55 -9.85 9.59 -8.82
C PRO A 55 -9.59 8.07 -8.80
N PRO A 56 -8.35 7.63 -9.03
CA PRO A 56 -8.00 6.22 -8.98
C PRO A 56 -8.24 5.66 -7.58
N LYS A 57 -8.74 4.43 -7.54
CA LYS A 57 -9.04 3.73 -6.28
C LYS A 57 -7.74 3.39 -5.56
N ALA A 58 -7.80 3.36 -4.23
CA ALA A 58 -6.70 2.87 -3.43
C ALA A 58 -6.35 1.42 -3.85
N PRO A 59 -5.06 1.09 -4.00
CA PRO A 59 -4.65 -0.26 -4.32
C PRO A 59 -5.12 -1.19 -3.20
N ARG A 60 -5.68 -2.34 -3.60
CA ARG A 60 -6.07 -3.36 -2.63
C ARG A 60 -4.84 -4.18 -2.29
N ASN A 61 -4.38 -4.09 -1.05
CA ASN A 61 -3.32 -4.98 -0.58
C ASN A 61 -3.91 -6.40 -0.48
N GLU A 62 -3.39 -7.32 -1.27
CA GLU A 62 -3.70 -8.74 -1.10
C GLU A 62 -3.02 -9.20 0.20
N PRO A 63 -3.80 -9.65 1.20
CA PRO A 63 -3.19 -10.05 2.46
C PRO A 63 -2.30 -11.25 2.22
N TYR A 64 -1.05 -11.14 2.65
CA TYR A 64 -0.14 -12.28 2.72
C TYR A 64 -0.76 -13.40 3.57
N LYS A 65 -0.44 -14.65 3.23
CA LYS A 65 -0.84 -15.80 4.04
C LYS A 65 -0.30 -15.66 5.46
N THR A 66 -1.20 -15.75 6.45
CA THR A 66 -0.84 -15.72 7.87
C THR A 66 -0.24 -17.07 8.30
N HIS A 67 0.48 -17.10 9.42
CA HIS A 67 0.96 -18.36 10.02
C HIS A 67 -0.16 -19.38 10.22
N LEU A 68 -1.34 -18.93 10.69
CA LEU A 68 -2.50 -19.80 10.87
C LEU A 68 -3.02 -20.34 9.53
N ALA A 69 -3.05 -19.52 8.48
CA ALA A 69 -3.45 -19.98 7.15
C ALA A 69 -2.54 -21.12 6.66
N TYR A 70 -1.23 -20.97 6.81
CA TYR A 70 -0.29 -22.05 6.50
C TYR A 70 -0.49 -23.32 7.34
N VAL A 71 -0.88 -23.18 8.61
CA VAL A 71 -1.21 -24.33 9.46
C VAL A 71 -2.45 -25.04 8.93
N LYS A 72 -3.51 -24.30 8.61
CA LYS A 72 -4.78 -24.83 8.09
C LYS A 72 -4.66 -25.49 6.72
N GLU A 73 -3.65 -25.13 5.92
CA GLU A 73 -3.37 -25.81 4.64
C GLU A 73 -2.82 -27.22 4.81
N ARG A 74 -2.24 -27.54 5.98
CA ARG A 74 -1.61 -28.85 6.25
C ARG A 74 -2.21 -29.62 7.42
N ARG A 75 -3.16 -29.02 8.14
CA ARG A 75 -3.84 -29.60 9.31
C ARG A 75 -5.33 -29.36 9.16
N SER A 76 -6.10 -30.42 9.36
CA SER A 76 -7.55 -30.33 9.50
C SER A 76 -7.93 -29.67 10.83
N ASP A 77 -9.18 -29.24 10.95
CA ASP A 77 -9.70 -28.75 12.22
C ASP A 77 -9.62 -29.84 13.32
N ALA A 78 -9.84 -31.11 12.96
CA ALA A 78 -9.69 -32.25 13.87
C ALA A 78 -8.25 -32.42 14.38
N ASP A 79 -7.23 -32.24 13.52
CA ASP A 79 -5.84 -32.23 13.95
C ASP A 79 -5.57 -31.09 14.95
N GLY A 80 -6.17 -29.93 14.69
CA GLY A 80 -6.09 -28.76 15.58
C GLY A 80 -6.69 -29.04 16.96
N GLU A 81 -7.87 -29.66 17.00
CA GLU A 81 -8.54 -30.06 18.24
C GLU A 81 -7.71 -31.08 19.04
N ALA A 82 -7.12 -32.08 18.37
CA ALA A 82 -6.25 -33.06 19.01
C ALA A 82 -5.01 -32.42 19.65
N ILE A 83 -4.33 -31.52 18.93
CA ILE A 83 -3.17 -30.76 19.45
C ILE A 83 -3.56 -29.91 20.66
N LEU A 84 -4.71 -29.24 20.59
CA LEU A 84 -5.23 -28.43 21.69
C LEU A 84 -5.53 -29.29 22.93
N ALA A 85 -6.20 -30.44 22.74
CA ALA A 85 -6.51 -31.36 23.83
C ALA A 85 -5.24 -31.88 24.52
N GLU A 86 -4.21 -32.25 23.74
CA GLU A 86 -2.91 -32.68 24.27
C GLU A 86 -2.25 -31.56 25.12
N ALA A 87 -2.22 -30.33 24.58
CA ALA A 87 -1.63 -29.19 25.28
C ALA A 87 -2.36 -28.86 26.59
N LEU A 88 -3.70 -28.94 26.58
CA LEU A 88 -4.53 -28.72 27.77
C LEU A 88 -4.31 -29.82 28.82
N ALA A 89 -4.19 -31.08 28.41
CA ALA A 89 -3.90 -32.18 29.33
C ALA A 89 -2.54 -31.98 30.02
N LYS A 90 -1.49 -31.63 29.27
CA LYS A 90 -0.16 -31.30 29.81
C LYS A 90 -0.21 -30.13 30.78
N LEU A 91 -0.97 -29.08 30.46
CA LEU A 91 -1.13 -27.91 31.33
C LEU A 91 -1.82 -28.26 32.66
N ARG A 92 -2.86 -29.10 32.63
CA ARG A 92 -3.58 -29.55 33.83
C ARG A 92 -2.69 -30.41 34.72
N ALA A 93 -1.99 -31.39 34.14
CA ALA A 93 -1.06 -32.23 34.88
C ALA A 93 0.03 -31.41 35.60
N ARG A 94 0.55 -30.35 34.98
CA ARG A 94 1.52 -29.43 35.62
C ARG A 94 0.92 -28.57 36.74
N ARG A 95 -0.40 -28.38 36.77
CA ARG A 95 -1.08 -27.59 37.82
C ARG A 95 -1.49 -28.46 39.01
N GLU A 96 -1.70 -29.75 38.78
CA GLU A 96 -2.17 -30.71 39.78
C GLU A 96 -1.01 -31.43 40.50
N GLY A 97 0.20 -31.41 39.92
CA GLY A 97 1.45 -31.83 40.57
C GLY A 97 2.26 -30.65 41.06
#